data_AF-A0AAW5VRC9-F1
#
_entry.id   AF-A0AAW5VRC9-F1
#
_cell.length_a   1.000
_cell.length_b   1.000
_cell.length_c   1.000
_cell.angle_alpha   90.00
_cell.angle_beta   90.00
_cell.angle_gamma   90.00
#
_symmetry.space_group_name_H-M   'P 1'
#
loop_
_entity.id
_entity.type
_entity.pdbx_description
1 polymer ?
#
loop_
_entity_poly.entity_id
_entity_poly.type
_entity_poly.pdbx_seq_one_letter_code
_entity_poly.pdbx_strand_id
1 'polypeptide(L)'
;MIWRHAQLPQEVSPSNDPNFNLILTVEYEEKDSWNPMNGTTDKRNYKSKIELVKNTPTGGKSVKEWTLPSWSLGDGIFYHTNSSTLFVLYGKNDEYGTLNQTLSLYPESGGAFSYPATPENRIIFQMAPSPNGNLVALVTANPKNEGEFSEFELNIIQLSDRKIQSYPINFWTALPLYGIRWAEDGKKLFLRTPDRILLWTGSEIQETKSFPDCFTVSTNFGKWAYESASLGEGGNVVLGKKLQAPRQISNIDQIKLCR
;
A
#
# COMPACT_ATOMS: atom_id res chain seq x y z
N MET A 1 13.01 -23.15 -26.24
CA MET A 1 12.44 -22.63 -24.97
C MET A 1 11.23 -21.77 -25.28
N ILE A 2 10.10 -22.11 -24.67
CA ILE A 2 8.76 -21.54 -24.95
C ILE A 2 8.34 -20.74 -23.72
N TRP A 3 7.64 -19.61 -23.91
CA TRP A 3 7.03 -18.86 -22.82
C TRP A 3 5.85 -19.65 -22.24
N ARG A 4 5.81 -19.80 -20.92
CA ARG A 4 4.72 -20.47 -20.20
C ARG A 4 4.05 -19.50 -19.24
N HIS A 5 2.74 -19.68 -19.05
CA HIS A 5 2.00 -18.94 -18.03
C HIS A 5 2.36 -19.48 -16.63
N ALA A 6 2.54 -18.55 -15.69
CA ALA A 6 2.78 -18.82 -14.30
C ALA A 6 2.05 -17.78 -13.44
N GLN A 7 1.96 -18.04 -12.14
CA GLN A 7 1.37 -17.12 -11.18
C GLN A 7 2.16 -17.13 -9.86
N LEU A 8 2.17 -16.01 -9.17
CA LEU A 8 2.68 -15.92 -7.81
C LEU A 8 1.66 -16.52 -6.82
N PRO A 9 2.11 -16.93 -5.61
CA PRO A 9 1.20 -17.29 -4.54
C PRO A 9 0.20 -16.16 -4.26
N GLN A 10 -1.04 -16.53 -3.97
CA GLN A 10 -2.08 -15.56 -3.65
C GLN A 10 -1.75 -14.84 -2.34
N GLU A 11 -2.01 -13.54 -2.31
CA GLU A 11 -1.81 -12.73 -1.12
C GLU A 11 -3.15 -12.19 -0.63
N VAL A 12 -3.32 -12.12 0.69
CA VAL A 12 -4.55 -11.61 1.32
C VAL A 12 -4.29 -10.26 1.97
N SER A 13 -5.16 -9.30 1.68
CA SER A 13 -5.15 -7.97 2.30
C SER A 13 -6.51 -7.68 2.94
N PRO A 14 -6.64 -7.82 4.28
CA PRO A 14 -7.90 -7.60 4.99
C PRO A 14 -8.38 -6.15 4.89
N SER A 15 -9.70 -5.93 4.80
CA SER A 15 -10.26 -4.57 4.85
C SER A 15 -10.40 -4.06 6.29
N ASN A 16 -10.98 -2.87 6.46
CA ASN A 16 -11.37 -2.36 7.78
C ASN A 16 -12.51 -3.16 8.43
N ASP A 17 -13.26 -3.97 7.66
CA ASP A 17 -14.21 -4.98 8.17
C ASP A 17 -13.61 -6.39 8.00
N PRO A 18 -13.47 -7.19 9.07
CA PRO A 18 -12.90 -8.54 9.00
C PRO A 18 -13.67 -9.51 8.08
N ASN A 19 -14.93 -9.21 7.75
CA ASN A 19 -15.72 -10.03 6.84
C ASN A 19 -15.42 -9.76 5.37
N PHE A 20 -14.72 -8.68 5.03
CA PHE A 20 -14.35 -8.32 3.66
C PHE A 20 -12.84 -8.30 3.51
N ASN A 21 -12.33 -9.02 2.52
CA ASN A 21 -10.91 -9.23 2.33
C ASN A 21 -10.57 -9.15 0.83
N LEU A 22 -9.42 -8.56 0.50
CA LEU A 22 -8.89 -8.62 -0.85
C LEU A 22 -8.02 -9.86 -1.02
N ILE A 23 -8.16 -10.52 -2.16
CA ILE A 23 -7.25 -11.56 -2.64
C ILE A 23 -6.54 -11.02 -3.88
N LEU A 24 -5.22 -10.99 -3.85
CA LEU A 24 -4.36 -10.62 -4.97
C LEU A 24 -3.81 -11.89 -5.61
N THR A 25 -3.97 -12.00 -6.92
CA THR A 25 -3.28 -12.99 -7.75
C THR A 25 -2.47 -12.24 -8.81
N VAL A 26 -1.18 -12.53 -8.94
CA VAL A 26 -0.32 -11.93 -9.97
C VAL A 26 0.10 -13.02 -10.95
N GLU A 27 -0.30 -12.85 -12.20
CA GLU A 27 0.03 -13.74 -13.31
C GLU A 27 1.14 -13.13 -14.15
N TYR A 28 1.96 -13.98 -14.76
CA TYR A 28 3.04 -13.57 -15.65
C TYR A 28 3.41 -14.68 -16.63
N GLU A 29 4.22 -14.34 -17.64
CA GLU A 29 4.88 -15.30 -18.50
C GLU A 29 6.31 -15.52 -18.03
N GLU A 30 6.75 -16.76 -17.97
CA GLU A 30 8.15 -17.10 -17.72
C GLU A 30 8.75 -18.00 -18.80
N LYS A 31 10.07 -17.87 -18.95
CA LYS A 31 10.87 -18.69 -19.84
C LYS A 31 12.19 -19.02 -19.15
N ASP A 32 12.60 -20.28 -19.25
CA ASP A 32 13.90 -20.69 -18.72
C ASP A 32 15.02 -19.94 -19.46
N SER A 33 16.05 -19.51 -18.72
CA SER A 33 17.21 -18.86 -19.34
C SER A 33 17.92 -19.81 -20.28
N TRP A 34 18.44 -19.27 -21.39
CA TRP A 34 19.31 -20.01 -22.30
C TRP A 34 20.59 -20.49 -21.63
N ASN A 35 21.04 -19.81 -20.56
CA ASN A 35 22.17 -20.26 -19.77
C ASN A 35 21.72 -21.03 -18.53
N PRO A 36 21.80 -22.37 -18.52
CA PRO A 36 21.39 -23.19 -17.37
C PRO A 36 22.22 -22.91 -16.11
N MET A 37 23.39 -22.26 -16.22
CA MET A 37 24.21 -21.88 -15.07
C MET A 37 23.74 -20.61 -14.36
N ASN A 38 22.87 -19.80 -14.98
CA ASN A 38 22.40 -18.56 -14.38
C ASN A 38 21.20 -18.76 -13.44
N GLY A 39 20.50 -19.90 -13.50
CA GLY A 39 19.40 -20.24 -12.58
C GLY A 39 18.21 -19.24 -12.56
N THR A 40 18.22 -18.21 -13.40
CA THR A 40 17.20 -17.18 -13.45
C THR A 40 16.19 -17.49 -14.57
N THR A 41 14.91 -17.36 -14.27
CA THR A 41 13.86 -17.36 -15.31
C THR A 41 13.60 -15.92 -15.75
N ASP A 42 13.48 -15.71 -17.06
CA ASP A 42 13.02 -14.44 -17.60
C ASP A 42 11.51 -14.34 -17.34
N LYS A 43 11.04 -13.18 -16.88
CA LYS A 43 9.63 -12.93 -16.57
C LYS A 43 9.13 -11.65 -17.23
N ARG A 44 7.88 -11.66 -17.71
CA ARG A 44 7.25 -10.51 -18.40
C ARG A 44 5.72 -10.61 -18.39
N ASN A 45 5.07 -9.60 -18.97
CA ASN A 45 3.62 -9.54 -19.18
C ASN A 45 2.83 -9.74 -17.89
N TYR A 46 3.24 -9.04 -16.83
CA TYR A 46 2.58 -9.16 -15.54
C TYR A 46 1.15 -8.64 -15.61
N LYS A 47 0.23 -9.33 -14.94
CA LYS A 47 -1.17 -8.90 -14.75
C LYS A 47 -1.60 -9.21 -13.33
N SER A 48 -2.36 -8.33 -12.73
CA SER A 48 -2.89 -8.55 -11.38
C SER A 48 -4.39 -8.68 -11.42
N LYS A 49 -4.89 -9.69 -10.73
CA LYS A 49 -6.30 -9.90 -10.42
C LYS A 49 -6.52 -9.62 -8.94
N ILE A 50 -7.45 -8.73 -8.62
CA ILE A 50 -7.83 -8.40 -7.25
C ILE A 50 -9.29 -8.76 -7.06
N GLU A 51 -9.58 -9.64 -6.10
CA GLU A 51 -10.95 -10.06 -5.77
C GLU A 51 -11.31 -9.58 -4.37
N LEU A 52 -12.43 -8.89 -4.23
CA LEU A 52 -13.05 -8.59 -2.94
C LEU A 52 -13.91 -9.78 -2.54
N VAL A 53 -13.50 -10.51 -1.52
CA VAL A 53 -14.23 -11.66 -0.97
C VAL A 53 -14.90 -11.28 0.33
N LYS A 54 -16.18 -11.64 0.43
CA LYS A 54 -16.94 -11.61 1.68
C LYS A 54 -16.94 -13.01 2.30
N ASN A 55 -16.47 -13.10 3.54
CA ASN A 55 -16.59 -14.34 4.33
C ASN A 55 -18.06 -14.62 4.64
N THR A 56 -18.47 -15.86 4.44
CA THR A 56 -19.84 -16.31 4.78
C THR A 56 -19.81 -17.68 5.45
N PRO A 57 -20.90 -18.09 6.15
CA PRO A 57 -20.99 -19.41 6.78
C PRO A 57 -20.81 -20.57 5.79
N THR A 58 -21.14 -20.37 4.51
CA THR A 58 -21.08 -21.40 3.46
C THR A 58 -19.84 -21.33 2.58
N GLY A 59 -18.89 -20.43 2.90
CA GLY A 59 -17.66 -20.21 2.12
C GLY A 59 -17.48 -18.76 1.68
N GLY A 60 -16.30 -18.45 1.13
CA GLY A 60 -15.99 -17.10 0.65
C GLY A 60 -16.75 -16.79 -0.63
N LYS A 61 -17.41 -15.63 -0.68
CA LYS A 61 -18.12 -15.16 -1.88
C LYS A 61 -17.38 -13.98 -2.49
N SER A 62 -16.96 -14.10 -3.75
CA SER A 62 -16.48 -12.95 -4.52
C SER A 62 -17.61 -11.94 -4.74
N VAL A 63 -17.36 -10.70 -4.34
CA VAL A 63 -18.31 -9.58 -4.42
C VAL A 63 -17.97 -8.67 -5.59
N LYS A 64 -16.68 -8.46 -5.83
CA LYS A 64 -16.18 -7.56 -6.88
C LYS A 64 -14.79 -8.01 -7.31
N GLU A 65 -14.45 -7.74 -8.56
CA GLU A 65 -13.17 -8.09 -9.15
C GLU A 65 -12.60 -6.89 -9.91
N TRP A 66 -11.28 -6.75 -9.88
CA TRP A 66 -10.53 -5.80 -10.68
C TRP A 66 -9.38 -6.51 -11.39
N THR A 67 -9.12 -6.13 -12.63
CA THR A 67 -7.97 -6.57 -13.40
C THR A 67 -7.08 -5.37 -13.69
N LEU A 68 -5.78 -5.52 -13.41
CA LEU A 68 -4.78 -4.48 -13.65
C LEU A 68 -3.79 -4.95 -14.71
N PRO A 69 -3.35 -4.04 -15.60
CA PRO A 69 -2.45 -4.36 -16.71
C PRO A 69 -0.97 -4.47 -16.30
N SER A 70 -0.69 -4.72 -15.01
CA SER A 70 0.67 -4.90 -14.49
C SER A 70 0.63 -5.65 -13.14
N TRP A 71 1.78 -5.85 -12.53
CA TRP A 71 1.95 -6.41 -11.20
C TRP A 71 1.52 -5.44 -10.09
N SER A 72 1.08 -5.97 -8.96
CA SER A 72 0.84 -5.28 -7.71
C SER A 72 1.42 -6.14 -6.58
N LEU A 73 1.60 -5.55 -5.40
CA LEU A 73 2.10 -6.25 -4.22
C LEU A 73 1.00 -6.32 -3.17
N GLY A 74 0.97 -7.37 -2.34
CA GLY A 74 -0.05 -7.53 -1.31
C GLY A 74 -0.10 -6.40 -0.28
N ASP A 75 1.00 -5.70 -0.03
CA ASP A 75 1.07 -4.50 0.82
C ASP A 75 0.80 -3.18 0.06
N GLY A 76 0.60 -3.25 -1.25
CA GLY A 76 0.18 -2.15 -2.12
C GLY A 76 -1.33 -2.09 -2.37
N ILE A 77 -2.11 -3.04 -1.85
CA ILE A 77 -3.57 -3.11 -2.04
C ILE A 77 -4.35 -2.95 -0.74
N PHE A 78 -5.37 -2.11 -0.76
CA PHE A 78 -6.21 -1.81 0.40
C PHE A 78 -7.66 -1.61 -0.03
N TYR A 79 -8.62 -2.09 0.77
CA TYR A 79 -10.03 -1.81 0.56
C TYR A 79 -10.64 -1.24 1.82
N HIS A 80 -11.43 -0.18 1.67
CA HIS A 80 -12.19 0.41 2.76
C HIS A 80 -13.69 0.28 2.49
N THR A 81 -14.40 -0.45 3.37
CA THR A 81 -15.79 -0.85 3.18
C THR A 81 -16.76 0.32 3.26
N ASN A 82 -16.56 1.27 4.17
CA ASN A 82 -17.50 2.39 4.34
C ASN A 82 -17.43 3.40 3.19
N SER A 83 -16.26 3.57 2.58
CA SER A 83 -16.10 4.42 1.39
C SER A 83 -16.14 3.62 0.09
N SER A 84 -16.40 2.30 0.17
CA SER A 84 -16.44 1.37 -0.95
C SER A 84 -15.29 1.54 -1.95
N THR A 85 -14.08 1.86 -1.47
CA THR A 85 -12.96 2.26 -2.33
C THR A 85 -11.81 1.25 -2.25
N LEU A 86 -11.36 0.79 -3.42
CA LEU A 86 -10.08 0.09 -3.58
C LEU A 86 -8.96 1.11 -3.82
N PHE A 87 -7.88 0.97 -3.08
CA PHE A 87 -6.62 1.67 -3.26
C PHE A 87 -5.60 0.64 -3.73
N VAL A 88 -4.94 0.90 -4.86
CA VAL A 88 -3.93 -0.02 -5.39
C VAL A 88 -2.72 0.70 -5.92
N LEU A 89 -1.55 0.29 -5.45
CA LEU A 89 -0.27 0.52 -6.11
C LEU A 89 0.01 -0.63 -7.09
N TYR A 90 0.27 -0.30 -8.34
CA TYR A 90 0.70 -1.28 -9.34
C TYR A 90 1.79 -0.70 -10.24
N GLY A 91 2.56 -1.60 -10.86
CA GLY A 91 3.68 -1.26 -11.72
C GLY A 91 3.28 -0.47 -12.96
N LYS A 92 4.14 0.45 -13.40
CA LYS A 92 4.01 1.12 -14.70
C LYS A 92 4.60 0.30 -15.85
N ASN A 93 5.36 -0.75 -15.53
CA ASN A 93 6.07 -1.62 -16.48
C ASN A 93 6.14 -3.07 -15.91
N ASP A 94 6.89 -3.96 -16.57
CA ASP A 94 7.10 -5.35 -16.15
C ASP A 94 8.24 -5.54 -15.12
N GLU A 95 8.81 -4.46 -14.59
CA GLU A 95 9.88 -4.56 -13.58
C GLU A 95 9.27 -4.80 -12.19
N TYR A 96 8.96 -6.08 -11.93
CA TYR A 96 8.28 -6.53 -10.73
C TYR A 96 8.95 -6.03 -9.43
N GLY A 97 8.17 -5.40 -8.56
CA GLY A 97 8.62 -4.97 -7.24
C GLY A 97 9.49 -3.71 -7.22
N THR A 98 9.62 -3.00 -8.35
CA THR A 98 10.35 -1.71 -8.38
C THR A 98 9.52 -0.55 -7.82
N LEU A 99 10.15 0.61 -7.66
CA LEU A 99 9.46 1.83 -7.24
C LEU A 99 8.71 2.53 -8.39
N ASN A 100 8.78 1.98 -9.62
CA ASN A 100 8.09 2.54 -10.79
C ASN A 100 6.60 2.17 -10.78
N GLN A 101 5.86 2.78 -9.86
CA GLN A 101 4.47 2.46 -9.57
C GLN A 101 3.55 3.66 -9.77
N THR A 102 2.26 3.38 -9.90
CA THR A 102 1.18 4.36 -9.84
C THR A 102 0.15 3.93 -8.81
N LEU A 103 -0.42 4.89 -8.09
CA LEU A 103 -1.63 4.68 -7.30
C LEU A 103 -2.83 4.78 -8.23
N SER A 104 -3.75 3.83 -8.14
CA SER A 104 -5.12 4.01 -8.62
C SER A 104 -6.14 3.77 -7.52
N LEU A 105 -7.15 4.63 -7.52
CA LEU A 105 -8.30 4.62 -6.63
C LEU A 105 -9.52 4.22 -7.45
N TYR A 106 -10.23 3.18 -7.00
CA TYR A 106 -11.47 2.73 -7.60
C TYR A 106 -12.61 2.90 -6.58
N PRO A 107 -13.13 4.14 -6.42
CA PRO A 107 -14.33 4.37 -5.63
C PRO A 107 -15.55 3.74 -6.31
N GLU A 108 -16.61 3.48 -5.54
CA GLU A 108 -17.88 2.95 -6.06
C GLU A 108 -18.57 3.93 -7.01
N SER A 109 -18.43 5.23 -6.75
CA SER A 109 -19.00 6.31 -7.56
C SER A 109 -17.93 7.35 -7.94
N GLY A 110 -18.19 8.13 -8.98
CA GLY A 110 -17.29 9.20 -9.45
C GLY A 110 -16.22 8.75 -10.46
N GLY A 111 -15.96 7.45 -10.59
CA GLY A 111 -14.98 6.90 -11.54
C GLY A 111 -13.57 6.75 -10.96
N ALA A 112 -12.76 5.93 -11.61
CA ALA A 112 -11.39 5.67 -11.17
C ALA A 112 -10.49 6.91 -11.30
N PHE A 113 -9.50 7.02 -10.42
CA PHE A 113 -8.54 8.11 -10.37
C PHE A 113 -7.14 7.54 -10.18
N SER A 114 -6.14 8.06 -10.91
CA SER A 114 -4.75 7.60 -10.80
C SER A 114 -3.81 8.76 -10.49
N TYR A 115 -2.79 8.50 -9.67
CA TYR A 115 -1.75 9.45 -9.30
C TYR A 115 -0.39 8.74 -9.09
N PRO A 116 0.74 9.34 -9.48
CA PRO A 116 0.86 10.54 -10.32
C PRO A 116 0.27 10.30 -11.71
N ALA A 117 -0.26 11.34 -12.34
CA ALA A 117 -0.85 11.23 -13.68
C ALA A 117 0.26 11.16 -14.73
N THR A 118 0.23 10.16 -15.62
CA THR A 118 1.17 10.07 -16.75
C THR A 118 1.12 11.37 -17.57
N PRO A 119 2.25 12.00 -17.93
CA PRO A 119 3.63 11.48 -17.94
C PRO A 119 4.47 11.80 -16.69
N GLU A 120 3.86 12.22 -15.58
CA GLU A 120 4.60 12.65 -14.39
C GLU A 120 5.46 11.50 -13.82
N ASN A 121 6.77 11.73 -13.84
CA ASN A 121 7.78 10.76 -13.42
C ASN A 121 8.04 10.82 -11.92
N ARG A 122 6.99 10.90 -11.10
CA ARG A 122 7.10 10.84 -9.64
C ARG A 122 7.15 9.39 -9.17
N ILE A 123 7.98 9.16 -8.16
CA ILE A 123 8.14 7.87 -7.49
C ILE A 123 7.35 7.89 -6.19
N ILE A 124 6.62 6.81 -5.89
CA ILE A 124 5.89 6.63 -4.64
C ILE A 124 6.72 5.73 -3.73
N PHE A 125 7.14 6.24 -2.57
CA PHE A 125 7.89 5.49 -1.57
C PHE A 125 7.00 4.78 -0.55
N GLN A 126 5.93 5.46 -0.14
CA GLN A 126 5.01 4.96 0.86
C GLN A 126 3.60 5.38 0.48
N MET A 127 2.64 4.49 0.69
CA MET A 127 1.22 4.78 0.62
C MET A 127 0.56 4.35 1.92
N ALA A 128 -0.36 5.18 2.40
CA ALA A 128 -1.18 4.85 3.56
C ALA A 128 -2.58 5.43 3.36
N PRO A 129 -3.60 4.59 3.07
CA PRO A 129 -4.98 5.01 3.18
C PRO A 129 -5.34 5.33 4.63
N SER A 130 -6.07 6.41 4.86
CA SER A 130 -6.53 6.78 6.20
C SER A 130 -7.53 5.74 6.76
N PRO A 131 -7.52 5.46 8.08
CA PRO A 131 -8.47 4.57 8.75
C PRO A 131 -9.96 4.91 8.57
N ASN A 132 -10.28 6.17 8.27
CA ASN A 132 -11.65 6.60 7.98
C ASN A 132 -12.01 6.53 6.48
N GLY A 133 -11.03 6.17 5.63
CA GLY A 133 -11.21 5.94 4.21
C GLY A 133 -11.48 7.18 3.37
N ASN A 134 -11.26 8.40 3.88
CA ASN A 134 -11.53 9.65 3.17
C ASN A 134 -10.27 10.27 2.54
N LEU A 135 -9.11 9.87 3.02
CA LEU A 135 -7.80 10.38 2.60
C LEU A 135 -6.86 9.22 2.25
N VAL A 136 -5.89 9.49 1.39
CA VAL A 136 -4.69 8.66 1.23
C VAL A 136 -3.44 9.53 1.28
N ALA A 137 -2.47 9.13 2.10
CA ALA A 137 -1.17 9.78 2.19
C ALA A 137 -0.17 9.05 1.30
N LEU A 138 0.62 9.83 0.56
CA LEU A 138 1.73 9.36 -0.26
C LEU A 138 2.99 10.12 0.10
N VAL A 139 4.09 9.40 0.26
CA VAL A 139 5.43 10.01 0.22
C VAL A 139 5.95 9.84 -1.19
N THR A 140 6.19 10.94 -1.89
CA THR A 140 6.72 10.92 -3.27
C THR A 140 8.02 11.65 -3.39
N ALA A 141 8.80 11.35 -4.43
CA ALA A 141 9.97 12.13 -4.80
C ALA A 141 10.14 12.17 -6.32
N ASN A 142 10.94 13.13 -6.79
CA ASN A 142 11.38 13.22 -8.16
C ASN A 142 12.70 12.43 -8.35
N PRO A 143 12.76 11.49 -9.30
CA PRO A 143 14.00 10.80 -9.66
C PRO A 143 14.95 11.79 -10.33
N LYS A 144 16.24 11.74 -9.96
CA LYS A 144 17.29 12.54 -10.61
C LYS A 144 18.09 11.70 -11.59
N ASN A 145 18.90 10.79 -11.04
CA ASN A 145 19.78 9.86 -11.75
C ASN A 145 19.60 8.44 -11.16
N GLU A 146 20.33 7.44 -11.67
CA GLU A 146 20.24 6.04 -11.20
C GLU A 146 20.29 5.94 -9.66
N GLY A 147 19.14 5.64 -9.06
CA GLY A 147 18.99 5.41 -7.62
C GLY A 147 18.90 6.67 -6.74
N GLU A 148 18.96 7.87 -7.30
CA GLU A 148 18.91 9.13 -6.53
C GLU A 148 17.55 9.84 -6.65
N PHE A 149 17.09 10.39 -5.52
CA PHE A 149 15.80 11.05 -5.40
C PHE A 149 15.94 12.43 -4.76
N SER A 150 15.06 13.34 -5.14
CA SER A 150 15.01 14.69 -4.59
C SER A 150 13.57 15.19 -4.50
N GLU A 151 13.38 16.34 -3.85
CA GLU A 151 12.07 17.01 -3.77
C GLU A 151 11.01 16.08 -3.18
N PHE A 152 11.34 15.51 -2.01
CA PHE A 152 10.40 14.67 -1.30
C PHE A 152 9.20 15.50 -0.85
N GLU A 153 8.01 14.97 -1.11
CA GLU A 153 6.74 15.59 -0.78
C GLU A 153 5.81 14.58 -0.10
N LEU A 154 5.13 15.04 0.95
CA LEU A 154 3.94 14.39 1.47
C LEU A 154 2.76 14.88 0.64
N ASN A 155 2.07 13.98 -0.04
CA ASN A 155 0.84 14.26 -0.75
C ASN A 155 -0.34 13.65 0.01
N ILE A 156 -1.31 14.47 0.37
CA ILE A 156 -2.59 14.02 0.94
C ILE A 156 -3.65 14.18 -0.14
N ILE A 157 -4.20 13.05 -0.58
CA ILE A 157 -5.25 13.02 -1.61
C ILE A 157 -6.59 12.82 -0.90
N GLN A 158 -7.52 13.73 -1.15
CA GLN A 158 -8.89 13.66 -0.66
C GLN A 158 -9.76 12.91 -1.66
N LEU A 159 -10.52 11.90 -1.21
CA LEU A 159 -11.25 11.01 -2.11
C LEU A 159 -12.48 11.65 -2.74
N SER A 160 -13.15 12.55 -2.00
CA SER A 160 -14.42 13.15 -2.41
C SER A 160 -14.29 14.05 -3.64
N ASP A 161 -13.22 14.84 -3.72
CA ASP A 161 -13.00 15.84 -4.76
C ASP A 161 -11.67 15.65 -5.50
N ARG A 162 -10.90 14.60 -5.14
CA ARG A 162 -9.57 14.29 -5.70
C ARG A 162 -8.56 15.41 -5.50
N LYS A 163 -8.81 16.29 -4.53
CA LYS A 163 -7.89 17.38 -4.23
C LYS A 163 -6.61 16.79 -3.64
N ILE A 164 -5.48 17.26 -4.16
CA ILE A 164 -4.16 16.89 -3.67
C ILE A 164 -3.60 18.08 -2.89
N GLN A 165 -3.17 17.82 -1.67
CA GLN A 165 -2.40 18.77 -0.87
C GLN A 165 -0.97 18.25 -0.76
N SER A 166 -0.03 19.03 -1.27
CA SER A 166 1.39 18.66 -1.29
C SER A 166 2.15 19.49 -0.27
N TYR A 167 2.95 18.83 0.55
CA TYR A 167 3.76 19.44 1.59
C TYR A 167 5.22 19.04 1.38
N PRO A 168 6.14 20.00 1.18
CA PRO A 168 7.56 19.67 1.03
C PRO A 168 8.10 19.09 2.33
N ILE A 169 8.79 17.95 2.21
CA ILE A 169 9.44 17.25 3.32
C ILE A 169 10.93 17.08 3.00
N ASN A 170 11.62 18.22 2.82
CA ASN A 170 13.01 18.30 2.36
C ASN A 170 14.04 17.56 3.23
N PHE A 171 13.66 17.20 4.46
CA PHE A 171 14.47 16.39 5.38
C PHE A 171 14.39 14.89 5.09
N TRP A 172 13.45 14.45 4.26
CA TRP A 172 13.20 13.04 4.02
C TRP A 172 14.32 12.42 3.19
N THR A 173 14.83 11.28 3.67
CA THR A 173 15.71 10.42 2.89
C THR A 173 15.09 9.04 2.79
N ALA A 174 15.36 8.29 1.72
CA ALA A 174 14.78 6.97 1.47
C ALA A 174 15.37 5.87 2.38
N LEU A 175 15.52 6.14 3.69
CA LEU A 175 16.05 5.20 4.67
C LEU A 175 14.92 4.47 5.41
N PRO A 176 15.15 3.22 5.89
CA PRO A 176 14.13 2.42 6.58
C PRO A 176 13.55 3.03 7.86
N LEU A 177 14.23 4.02 8.45
CA LEU A 177 13.78 4.69 9.67
C LEU A 177 12.66 5.70 9.42
N TYR A 178 12.44 6.10 8.16
CA TYR A 178 11.37 7.02 7.80
C TYR A 178 10.06 6.27 7.60
N GLY A 179 8.97 6.83 8.10
CA GLY A 179 7.67 6.18 8.03
C GLY A 179 6.53 7.14 8.24
N ILE A 180 5.40 6.84 7.64
CA ILE A 180 4.14 7.52 7.88
C ILE A 180 3.18 6.61 8.62
N ARG A 181 2.39 7.16 9.54
CA ARG A 181 1.30 6.43 10.19
C ARG A 181 0.12 7.33 10.49
N TRP A 182 -1.08 6.86 10.15
CA TRP A 182 -2.32 7.52 10.56
C TRP A 182 -2.63 7.28 12.05
N ALA A 183 -3.19 8.30 12.69
CA ALA A 183 -3.96 8.11 13.91
C ALA A 183 -5.20 7.25 13.63
N GLU A 184 -5.70 6.55 14.65
CA GLU A 184 -6.85 5.64 14.51
C GLU A 184 -8.14 6.32 14.00
N ASP A 185 -8.29 7.63 14.25
CA ASP A 185 -9.43 8.41 13.74
C ASP A 185 -9.29 8.82 12.26
N GLY A 186 -8.11 8.62 11.66
CA GLY A 186 -7.76 9.04 10.31
C GLY A 186 -7.74 10.56 10.09
N LYS A 187 -7.69 11.36 11.16
CA LYS A 187 -7.66 12.84 11.07
C LYS A 187 -6.25 13.40 11.16
N LYS A 188 -5.32 12.65 11.74
CA LYS A 188 -3.93 13.03 11.94
C LYS A 188 -3.00 12.03 11.29
N LEU A 189 -1.92 12.52 10.68
CA LEU A 189 -0.85 11.68 10.13
C LEU A 189 0.46 12.03 10.82
N PHE A 190 1.13 11.02 11.38
CA PHE A 190 2.46 11.14 11.93
C PHE A 190 3.50 10.82 10.86
N LEU A 191 4.54 11.63 10.78
CA LEU A 191 5.70 11.41 9.93
C LEU A 191 6.92 11.22 10.84
N ARG A 192 7.55 10.06 10.73
CA ARG A 192 8.77 9.71 11.46
C ARG A 192 10.00 10.04 10.63
N THR A 193 10.95 10.72 11.25
CA THR A 193 12.34 10.82 10.81
C THR A 193 13.25 10.18 11.87
N PRO A 194 14.57 10.06 11.63
CA PRO A 194 15.51 9.56 12.63
C PRO A 194 15.61 10.45 13.89
N ASP A 195 15.39 11.75 13.74
CA ASP A 195 15.66 12.77 14.76
C ASP A 195 14.40 13.37 15.39
N ARG A 196 13.27 13.38 14.70
CA ARG A 196 12.03 14.02 15.17
C ARG A 196 10.78 13.34 14.63
N ILE A 197 9.64 13.67 15.21
CA ILE A 197 8.33 13.26 14.70
C ILE A 197 7.53 14.50 14.34
N LEU A 198 7.00 14.51 13.13
CA LEU A 198 6.10 15.53 12.66
C LEU A 198 4.66 15.01 12.63
N LEU A 199 3.73 15.94 12.71
CA LEU A 199 2.30 15.71 12.75
C LEU A 199 1.64 16.60 11.71
N TRP A 200 0.91 15.98 10.82
CA TRP A 200 -0.05 16.65 9.94
C TRP A 200 -1.43 16.67 10.58
N THR A 201 -2.06 17.84 10.62
CA THR A 201 -3.36 18.08 11.27
C THR A 201 -4.47 18.55 10.31
N GLY A 202 -4.25 18.48 9.00
CA GLY A 202 -5.23 18.88 7.98
C GLY A 202 -4.73 19.97 7.05
N SER A 203 -3.91 20.88 7.55
CA SER A 203 -3.49 22.10 6.84
C SER A 203 -1.99 22.40 6.94
N GLU A 204 -1.30 21.83 7.91
CA GLU A 204 0.10 22.11 8.18
C GLU A 204 0.80 20.87 8.76
N ILE A 205 2.13 20.90 8.71
CA ILE A 205 3.00 19.91 9.33
C ILE A 205 3.78 20.61 10.44
N GLN A 206 3.70 20.08 11.65
CA GLN A 206 4.38 20.62 12.82
C GLN A 206 5.05 19.51 13.65
N GLU A 207 6.07 19.85 14.43
CA GLU A 207 6.70 18.89 15.32
C GLU A 207 5.76 18.50 16.48
N THR A 208 5.78 17.23 16.88
CA THR A 208 4.99 16.73 18.02
C THR A 208 5.87 16.02 19.04
N LYS A 209 5.51 16.19 20.33
CA LYS A 209 6.11 15.47 21.46
C LYS A 209 5.32 14.24 21.88
N SER A 210 4.17 13.98 21.24
CA SER A 210 3.36 12.79 21.50
C SER A 210 3.05 12.11 20.18
N PHE A 211 3.41 10.84 20.07
CA PHE A 211 3.36 10.07 18.84
C PHE A 211 3.22 8.57 19.12
N PRO A 212 2.75 7.77 18.15
CA PRO A 212 2.64 6.33 18.32
C PRO A 212 4.01 5.67 18.54
N ASP A 213 4.06 4.63 19.38
CA ASP A 213 5.24 3.79 19.60
C ASP A 213 5.57 2.89 18.41
N CYS A 214 4.84 3.04 17.31
CA CYS A 214 5.00 2.25 16.11
C CYS A 214 4.55 2.95 14.83
N PHE A 215 5.32 2.77 13.76
CA PHE A 215 5.03 3.31 12.42
C PHE A 215 4.83 2.24 11.35
N THR A 216 5.03 0.97 11.72
CA THR A 216 4.75 -0.21 10.90
C THR A 216 3.56 -0.91 11.55
N VAL A 217 2.36 -1.05 11.00
CA VAL A 217 1.69 -0.64 9.76
C VAL A 217 1.41 0.87 9.70
N SER A 218 1.24 1.42 8.50
CA SER A 218 0.90 2.84 8.28
C SER A 218 -0.59 3.17 8.48
N THR A 219 -1.46 2.16 8.52
CA THR A 219 -2.92 2.23 8.73
C THR A 219 -3.41 1.00 9.50
N ASN A 220 -4.71 0.92 9.81
CA ASN A 220 -5.27 -0.14 10.67
C ASN A 220 -5.99 -1.27 9.90
N PHE A 221 -5.79 -1.33 8.59
CA PHE A 221 -6.25 -2.38 7.67
C PHE A 221 -5.20 -2.67 6.60
N GLY A 222 -5.43 -3.69 5.78
CA GLY A 222 -4.48 -4.21 4.79
C GLY A 222 -3.65 -5.39 5.31
N LYS A 223 -2.80 -5.95 4.44
CA LYS A 223 -2.00 -7.18 4.67
C LYS A 223 -1.35 -7.28 6.06
N TRP A 224 -0.86 -6.17 6.61
CA TRP A 224 -0.13 -6.16 7.87
C TRP A 224 -0.99 -5.82 9.10
N ALA A 225 -2.30 -5.62 8.96
CA ALA A 225 -3.16 -5.28 10.10
C ALA A 225 -3.44 -6.45 11.06
N TYR A 226 -3.13 -7.68 10.63
CA TYR A 226 -3.28 -8.91 11.39
C TYR A 226 -1.96 -9.68 11.39
N GLU A 227 -1.70 -10.47 12.45
CA GLU A 227 -0.49 -11.31 12.56
C GLU A 227 -0.36 -12.29 11.38
N SER A 228 -1.49 -12.75 10.85
CA SER A 228 -1.58 -13.56 9.65
C SER A 228 -2.92 -13.33 8.93
N ALA A 229 -2.92 -13.57 7.62
CA ALA A 229 -4.13 -13.66 6.81
C ALA A 229 -3.88 -14.68 5.70
N SER A 230 -4.75 -15.67 5.57
CA SER A 230 -4.61 -16.73 4.57
C SER A 230 -5.95 -17.18 4.03
N LEU A 231 -5.93 -17.86 2.88
CA LEU A 231 -7.12 -18.53 2.36
C LEU A 231 -7.31 -19.86 3.09
N GLY A 232 -8.49 -20.01 3.69
CA GLY A 232 -8.95 -21.24 4.31
C GLY A 232 -9.77 -22.10 3.35
N GLU A 233 -10.20 -23.24 3.85
CA GLU A 233 -11.08 -24.15 3.10
C GLU A 233 -12.42 -23.47 2.75
N GLY A 234 -12.94 -23.78 1.56
CA GLY A 234 -14.17 -23.17 1.06
C GLY A 234 -14.04 -21.70 0.63
N GLY A 235 -12.81 -21.19 0.47
CA GLY A 235 -12.54 -19.85 -0.05
C GLY A 235 -12.73 -18.71 0.96
N ASN A 236 -13.07 -19.02 2.20
CA ASN A 236 -13.09 -18.02 3.28
C ASN A 236 -11.67 -17.60 3.63
N VAL A 237 -11.48 -16.32 3.97
CA VAL A 237 -10.22 -15.83 4.52
C VAL A 237 -10.19 -16.08 6.02
N VAL A 238 -9.11 -16.69 6.50
CA VAL A 238 -8.83 -16.88 7.92
C VAL A 238 -7.86 -15.79 8.37
N LEU A 239 -8.31 -14.98 9.33
CA LEU A 239 -7.52 -13.90 9.92
C LEU A 239 -6.95 -14.36 11.27
N GLY A 240 -5.68 -14.06 11.51
CA GLY A 240 -5.05 -14.19 12.81
C GLY A 240 -5.52 -13.12 13.79
N LYS A 241 -4.73 -12.88 14.85
CA LYS A 241 -5.03 -11.81 15.80
C LYS A 241 -4.81 -10.44 15.16
N LYS A 242 -5.73 -9.52 15.41
CA LYS A 242 -5.58 -8.12 14.99
C LYS A 242 -4.45 -7.47 15.79
N LEU A 243 -3.54 -6.77 15.10
CA LEU A 243 -2.47 -6.03 15.77
C LEU A 243 -3.09 -4.92 16.64
N GLN A 244 -2.50 -4.71 17.81
CA GLN A 244 -2.97 -3.67 18.73
C GLN A 244 -2.65 -2.29 18.19
N ALA A 245 -3.52 -1.32 18.49
CA ALA A 245 -3.22 0.08 18.23
C ALA A 245 -1.98 0.50 19.03
N PRO A 246 -1.07 1.29 18.42
CA PRO A 246 0.14 1.74 19.09
C PRO A 246 -0.20 2.67 20.24
N ARG A 247 0.64 2.62 21.26
CA ARG A 247 0.53 3.50 22.42
C ARG A 247 1.18 4.83 22.12
N GLN A 248 0.64 5.90 22.71
CA GLN A 248 1.29 7.20 22.62
C GLN A 248 2.50 7.24 23.55
N ILE A 249 3.62 7.68 23.01
CA ILE A 249 4.90 7.89 23.70
C ILE A 249 5.41 9.28 23.40
N SER A 250 6.47 9.70 24.12
CA SER A 250 7.10 11.00 23.96
C SER A 250 8.61 10.96 23.74
N ASN A 251 9.21 9.77 23.74
CA ASN A 251 10.63 9.57 23.49
C ASN A 251 10.82 8.70 22.24
N ILE A 252 11.56 9.19 21.25
CA ILE A 252 11.79 8.52 19.97
C ILE A 252 12.49 7.17 20.13
N ASP A 253 13.31 7.00 21.18
CA ASP A 253 14.02 5.75 21.49
C ASP A 253 13.06 4.62 21.92
N GLN A 254 11.82 4.97 22.28
CA GLN A 254 10.79 3.98 22.64
C GLN A 254 10.01 3.47 21.41
N ILE A 255 10.27 3.99 20.21
CA ILE A 255 9.65 3.49 18.98
C ILE A 255 10.16 2.08 18.70
N LYS A 256 9.21 1.18 18.44
CA LYS A 256 9.47 -0.23 18.16
C LYS A 256 9.19 -0.55 16.71
N LEU A 257 9.78 -1.64 16.25
CA LEU A 257 9.34 -2.33 15.05
C LEU A 257 8.18 -3.23 15.47
N CYS A 258 6.95 -2.91 15.05
CA CYS A 258 5.82 -3.81 15.29
C CYS A 258 5.72 -4.78 14.14
N ARG A 259 5.87 -6.05 14.48
CA ARG A 259 5.48 -7.19 13.67
C ARG A 259 5.03 -8.29 14.60
#